data_AF-A0A644W559-F1
#
_entry.id   AF-A0A644W559-F1
#
_cell.length_a   1.000
_cell.length_b   1.000
_cell.length_c   1.000
_cell.angle_alpha   90.00
_cell.angle_beta   90.00
_cell.angle_gamma   90.00
#
_symmetry.space_group_name_H-M   'P 1'
#
loop_
_entity.id
_entity.type
_entity.pdbx_description
1 polymer ?
#
loop_
_entity_poly.entity_id
_entity_poly.type
_entity_poly.pdbx_seq_one_letter_code
_entity_poly.pdbx_strand_id
1 'polypeptide(L)'
;MALDEKPIYPRGYMILTLRCNLKCRMCNYMVPYLHDPWHPSLVELTDAFDKLLQIADYETFDFSGGEIFLRKDLAEFLRFVHRYIDNIKNSISIVTNCTIPLEDDLLDSILCFGNKIRVILDNYGDLSPHFQDIHDRLFAKGIRIDVHNYTGESQYCGGWTDRCFNPDINDTRNKDFECLGGASPHIPYLAGKVGFCAPSILLKMLYGIDYQESNFFNLNDEELTLEQKREKCGRILLQKQCAACKHHTPLNGEDKQRFSAAEQLTKEEIELIRKRKLEPDEIYAMTRKGIK
;
A
#
# COMPACT_ATOMS: atom_id res chain seq x y z
N MET A 1 26.28 22.32 3.93
CA MET A 1 25.09 22.41 3.04
C MET A 1 24.07 23.23 3.78
N ALA A 2 23.49 24.25 3.16
CA ALA A 2 22.54 25.15 3.82
C ALA A 2 21.38 24.33 4.42
N LEU A 3 21.12 24.55 5.71
CA LEU A 3 20.10 23.86 6.52
C LEU A 3 18.66 24.30 6.19
N ASP A 4 18.48 25.17 5.18
CA ASP A 4 17.22 25.88 4.94
C ASP A 4 16.38 25.37 3.76
N GLU A 5 16.90 24.46 2.93
CA GLU A 5 16.09 23.88 1.85
C GLU A 5 15.39 22.60 2.28
N LYS A 6 14.06 22.60 2.09
CA LYS A 6 13.20 21.44 2.29
C LYS A 6 13.67 20.29 1.40
N PRO A 7 13.95 19.09 1.95
CA PRO A 7 14.46 17.98 1.13
C PRO A 7 13.42 17.49 0.13
N ILE A 8 13.88 16.90 -0.96
CA ILE A 8 13.02 16.20 -1.93
C ILE A 8 13.28 14.69 -1.80
N TYR A 9 12.24 13.93 -1.48
CA TYR A 9 12.31 12.48 -1.37
C TYR A 9 11.85 11.79 -2.65
N PRO A 10 12.44 10.63 -3.01
CA PRO A 10 12.17 9.99 -4.31
C PRO A 10 10.71 9.53 -4.44
N ARG A 11 10.07 9.13 -3.33
CA ARG A 11 8.73 8.57 -3.36
C ARG A 11 8.04 8.67 -2.01
N GLY A 12 6.85 9.25 -1.99
CA GLY A 12 5.89 9.14 -0.91
C GLY A 12 4.89 8.04 -1.20
N TYR A 13 4.43 7.33 -0.19
CA TYR A 13 3.46 6.25 -0.36
C TYR A 13 2.47 6.27 0.79
N MET A 14 1.19 6.56 0.54
CA MET A 14 0.19 6.73 1.59
C MET A 14 -0.96 5.75 1.41
N ILE A 15 -1.17 4.92 2.44
CA ILE A 15 -2.36 4.09 2.53
C ILE A 15 -3.53 4.97 2.99
N LEU A 16 -4.60 5.03 2.21
CA LEU A 16 -5.79 5.84 2.50
C LEU A 16 -6.85 5.07 3.30
N THR A 17 -6.86 3.74 3.17
CA THR A 17 -7.74 2.85 3.92
C THR A 17 -7.25 1.40 3.80
N LEU A 18 -7.53 0.59 4.82
CA LEU A 18 -7.41 -0.87 4.77
C LEU A 18 -8.76 -1.56 4.54
N ARG A 19 -9.86 -0.83 4.30
CA ARG A 19 -11.12 -1.45 3.88
C ARG A 19 -11.02 -1.88 2.42
N CYS A 20 -11.47 -3.10 2.13
CA CYS A 20 -11.56 -3.65 0.78
C CYS A 20 -12.80 -4.53 0.69
N ASN A 21 -13.48 -4.51 -0.45
CA ASN A 21 -14.62 -5.36 -0.73
C ASN A 21 -14.19 -6.76 -1.19
N LEU A 22 -13.03 -6.90 -1.84
CA LEU A 22 -12.41 -8.21 -2.07
C LEU A 22 -11.85 -8.82 -0.79
N LYS A 23 -11.68 -10.15 -0.82
CA LYS A 23 -11.19 -11.00 0.26
C LYS A 23 -10.04 -11.88 -0.23
N CYS A 24 -9.09 -11.26 -0.92
CA CYS A 24 -7.98 -11.97 -1.54
C CYS A 24 -7.13 -12.72 -0.51
N ARG A 25 -7.02 -14.04 -0.64
CA ARG A 25 -6.23 -14.94 0.23
C ARG A 25 -4.79 -14.45 0.39
N MET A 26 -4.13 -14.08 -0.70
CA MET A 26 -2.75 -13.61 -0.68
C MET A 26 -2.62 -12.08 -0.74
N CYS A 27 -3.56 -11.34 -0.14
CA CYS A 27 -3.56 -9.88 -0.14
C CYS A 27 -2.22 -9.33 0.39
N ASN A 28 -1.57 -8.46 -0.38
CA ASN A 28 -0.32 -7.80 0.00
C ASN A 28 -0.40 -6.99 1.30
N TYR A 29 -1.59 -6.47 1.63
CA TYR A 29 -1.85 -5.75 2.87
C TYR A 29 -2.51 -6.62 3.95
N MET A 30 -2.70 -7.92 3.68
CA MET A 30 -3.36 -8.87 4.58
C MET A 30 -4.73 -8.37 5.10
N VAL A 31 -5.37 -7.48 4.34
CA VAL A 31 -6.62 -6.79 4.70
C VAL A 31 -7.71 -7.74 5.15
N PRO A 32 -7.96 -8.88 4.47
CA PRO A 32 -9.05 -9.79 4.86
C PRO A 32 -8.87 -10.40 6.25
N TYR A 33 -7.64 -10.41 6.78
CA TYR A 33 -7.28 -10.97 8.09
C TYR A 33 -7.33 -9.94 9.21
N LEU A 34 -7.56 -8.66 8.88
CA LEU A 34 -7.75 -7.61 9.87
C LEU A 34 -9.16 -7.69 10.45
N HIS A 35 -9.26 -7.80 11.76
CA HIS A 35 -10.56 -7.78 12.44
C HIS A 35 -11.23 -6.40 12.33
N ASP A 36 -10.46 -5.32 12.49
CA ASP A 36 -10.91 -3.93 12.31
C ASP A 36 -10.00 -3.20 11.31
N PRO A 37 -10.34 -3.20 10.02
CA PRO A 37 -9.52 -2.53 9.01
C PRO A 37 -9.55 -1.02 9.16
N TRP A 38 -8.36 -0.43 9.37
CA TRP A 38 -8.18 1.01 9.53
C TRP A 38 -8.80 1.82 8.38
N HIS A 39 -9.64 2.78 8.73
CA HIS A 39 -10.32 3.67 7.79
C HIS A 39 -10.48 5.05 8.45
N PRO A 40 -9.50 5.94 8.27
CA PRO A 40 -9.50 7.26 8.92
C PRO A 40 -10.56 8.17 8.29
N SER A 41 -10.95 9.21 9.02
CA SER A 41 -11.70 10.33 8.48
C SER A 41 -10.90 11.11 7.44
N LEU A 42 -11.58 11.92 6.62
CA LEU A 42 -10.93 12.83 5.68
C LEU A 42 -9.96 13.78 6.40
N VAL A 43 -10.36 14.34 7.54
CA VAL A 43 -9.56 15.29 8.32
C VAL A 43 -8.22 14.67 8.71
N GLU A 44 -8.23 13.46 9.26
CA GLU A 44 -7.02 12.73 9.65
C GLU A 44 -6.10 12.44 8.44
N LEU A 45 -6.66 12.11 7.27
CA LEU A 45 -5.87 11.92 6.05
C LEU A 45 -5.23 13.22 5.57
N THR A 46 -6.00 14.30 5.52
CA THR A 46 -5.50 15.59 5.05
C THR A 46 -4.43 16.16 5.97
N ASP A 47 -4.61 16.02 7.29
CA ASP A 47 -3.62 16.39 8.31
C ASP A 47 -2.34 15.56 8.17
N ALA A 48 -2.46 14.24 7.98
CA ALA A 48 -1.30 13.39 7.75
C ALA A 48 -0.55 13.75 6.46
N PHE A 49 -1.26 14.02 5.36
CA PHE A 49 -0.63 14.42 4.11
C PHE A 49 0.07 15.78 4.23
N ASP A 50 -0.56 16.76 4.88
CA ASP A 50 0.06 18.06 5.14
C ASP A 50 1.33 17.91 5.97
N LYS A 51 1.31 17.11 7.04
CA LYS A 51 2.50 16.82 7.86
C LYS A 51 3.61 16.11 7.09
N LEU A 52 3.29 15.17 6.20
CA LEU A 52 4.28 14.55 5.31
C LEU A 52 4.92 15.61 4.40
N LEU A 53 4.10 16.50 3.85
CA LEU A 53 4.59 17.62 3.07
C LEU A 53 5.35 18.64 3.90
N GLN A 54 5.15 18.80 5.20
CA GLN A 54 6.03 19.67 6.01
C GLN A 54 7.46 19.09 6.11
N ILE A 55 7.57 17.76 6.14
CA ILE A 55 8.86 17.04 6.22
C ILE A 55 9.65 17.22 4.92
N ALA A 56 9.04 16.97 3.77
CA ALA A 56 9.72 16.97 2.48
C ALA A 56 8.77 17.26 1.30
N ASP A 57 9.36 17.71 0.19
CA ASP A 57 8.75 17.56 -1.13
C ASP A 57 9.02 16.14 -1.65
N TYR A 58 8.32 15.75 -2.71
CA TYR A 58 8.44 14.39 -3.25
C TYR A 58 8.59 14.41 -4.77
N GLU A 59 9.42 13.52 -5.33
CA GLU A 59 9.46 13.30 -6.78
C GLU A 59 8.15 12.66 -7.25
N THR A 60 7.75 11.59 -6.57
CA THR A 60 6.50 10.88 -6.85
C THR A 60 5.71 10.60 -5.59
N PHE A 61 4.38 10.47 -5.70
CA PHE A 61 3.54 10.16 -4.55
C PHE A 61 2.43 9.17 -4.93
N ASP A 62 2.31 8.07 -4.21
CA ASP A 62 1.28 7.07 -4.50
C ASP A 62 0.24 6.98 -3.40
N PHE A 63 -1.02 6.89 -3.80
CA PHE A 63 -2.15 6.63 -2.93
C PHE A 63 -2.72 5.23 -3.22
N SER A 64 -2.88 4.46 -2.16
CA SER A 64 -3.27 3.06 -2.25
C SER A 64 -3.94 2.59 -0.95
N GLY A 65 -4.14 1.29 -0.79
CA GLY A 65 -4.82 0.72 0.37
C GLY A 65 -5.42 -0.64 0.09
N GLY A 66 -6.56 -0.89 0.75
CA GLY A 66 -7.47 -1.96 0.36
C GLY A 66 -8.10 -1.65 -1.00
N GLU A 67 -9.27 -1.01 -1.00
CA GLU A 67 -9.86 -0.43 -2.22
C GLU A 67 -10.20 1.04 -1.94
N ILE A 68 -9.50 1.96 -2.60
CA ILE A 68 -9.65 3.39 -2.32
C ILE A 68 -10.95 3.96 -2.90
N PHE A 69 -11.52 3.39 -3.97
CA PHE A 69 -12.81 3.85 -4.51
C PHE A 69 -13.98 3.56 -3.56
N LEU A 70 -13.80 2.73 -2.52
CA LEU A 70 -14.79 2.61 -1.43
C LEU A 70 -14.93 3.88 -0.58
N ARG A 71 -13.95 4.80 -0.64
CA ARG A 71 -13.99 6.05 0.11
C ARG A 71 -14.92 7.04 -0.60
N LYS A 72 -16.04 7.35 0.05
CA LYS A 72 -17.00 8.38 -0.42
C LYS A 72 -16.39 9.78 -0.48
N ASP A 73 -15.32 10.02 0.27
CA ASP A 73 -14.59 11.29 0.35
C ASP A 73 -13.31 11.32 -0.50
N LEU A 74 -13.07 10.31 -1.37
CA LEU A 74 -11.85 10.25 -2.18
C LEU A 74 -11.70 11.45 -3.11
N ALA A 75 -12.77 11.88 -3.76
CA ALA A 75 -12.75 13.03 -4.65
C ALA A 75 -12.38 14.33 -3.91
N GLU A 76 -12.88 14.50 -2.68
CA GLU A 76 -12.55 15.63 -1.82
C GLU A 76 -11.09 15.57 -1.36
N PHE A 77 -10.59 14.38 -1.00
CA PHE A 77 -9.18 14.17 -0.70
C PHE A 77 -8.27 14.49 -1.89
N LEU A 78 -8.62 14.05 -3.10
CA LEU A 78 -7.83 14.36 -4.31
C LEU A 78 -7.82 15.87 -4.61
N ARG A 79 -8.95 16.57 -4.45
CA ARG A 79 -8.99 18.04 -4.54
C ARG A 79 -8.11 18.71 -3.49
N PHE A 80 -8.04 18.17 -2.27
CA PHE A 80 -7.11 18.65 -1.24
C PHE A 80 -5.66 18.48 -1.70
N VAL A 81 -5.28 17.28 -2.14
CA VAL A 81 -3.91 16.96 -2.61
C VAL A 81 -3.50 17.85 -3.78
N HIS A 82 -4.42 18.14 -4.72
CA HIS A 82 -4.15 19.00 -5.87
C HIS A 82 -3.69 20.41 -5.46
N ARG A 83 -4.10 20.92 -4.29
CA ARG A 83 -3.61 22.23 -3.79
C ARG A 83 -2.11 22.25 -3.49
N TYR A 84 -1.51 21.07 -3.33
CA TYR A 84 -0.08 20.88 -3.03
C TYR A 84 0.66 20.24 -4.21
N ILE A 85 0.13 20.31 -5.43
CA ILE A 85 0.69 19.63 -6.60
C ILE A 85 2.13 20.06 -6.93
N ASP A 86 2.56 21.25 -6.51
CA ASP A 86 3.92 21.75 -6.72
C ASP A 86 4.94 21.13 -5.73
N ASN A 87 4.47 20.55 -4.63
CA ASN A 87 5.29 19.77 -3.72
C ASN A 87 5.57 18.36 -4.26
N ILE A 88 4.88 17.94 -5.33
CA ILE A 88 5.09 16.67 -6.03
C ILE A 88 5.62 16.94 -7.43
N LYS A 89 6.91 16.68 -7.65
CA LYS A 89 7.64 17.18 -8.83
C LYS A 89 7.23 16.47 -10.11
N ASN A 90 7.11 15.15 -10.08
CA ASN A 90 6.91 14.33 -11.28
C ASN A 90 5.49 13.80 -11.39
N SER A 91 5.09 12.84 -10.54
CA SER A 91 3.80 12.17 -10.72
C SER A 91 3.13 11.69 -9.44
N ILE A 92 1.81 11.63 -9.50
CA ILE A 92 0.93 10.97 -8.54
C ILE A 92 0.40 9.67 -9.15
N SER A 93 0.28 8.62 -8.35
CA SER A 93 -0.48 7.44 -8.78
C SER A 93 -1.56 7.03 -7.78
N ILE A 94 -2.65 6.51 -8.33
CA ILE A 94 -3.72 5.88 -7.57
C ILE A 94 -3.96 4.48 -8.13
N VAL A 95 -4.33 3.51 -7.29
CA VAL A 95 -4.61 2.13 -7.70
C VAL A 95 -6.01 1.71 -7.29
N THR A 96 -6.71 1.00 -8.17
CA THR A 96 -8.02 0.40 -7.89
C THR A 96 -8.11 -1.02 -8.45
N ASN A 97 -8.85 -1.87 -7.75
CA ASN A 97 -9.23 -3.21 -8.19
C ASN A 97 -10.42 -3.21 -9.17
N CYS A 98 -10.95 -2.04 -9.53
CA CYS A 98 -12.05 -1.85 -10.47
C CYS A 98 -13.37 -2.55 -10.08
N THR A 99 -13.58 -2.78 -8.79
CA THR A 99 -14.83 -3.37 -8.26
C THR A 99 -15.90 -2.33 -7.94
N ILE A 100 -15.51 -1.06 -7.82
CA ILE A 100 -16.40 0.08 -7.56
C ILE A 100 -16.36 0.95 -8.82
N PRO A 101 -17.52 1.44 -9.31
CA PRO A 101 -17.54 2.31 -10.48
C PRO A 101 -16.80 3.63 -10.19
N LEU A 102 -16.19 4.20 -11.22
CA LEU A 102 -15.65 5.56 -11.15
C LEU A 102 -16.82 6.54 -11.12
N GLU A 103 -17.00 7.30 -10.05
CA GLU A 103 -18.03 8.34 -10.02
C GLU A 103 -17.57 9.59 -10.80
N ASP A 104 -18.51 10.38 -11.33
CA ASP A 104 -18.18 11.60 -12.09
C ASP A 104 -17.40 12.62 -11.24
N ASP A 105 -17.76 12.80 -9.96
CA ASP A 105 -17.03 13.70 -9.06
C ASP A 105 -15.57 13.25 -8.84
N LEU A 106 -15.34 11.94 -8.78
CA LEU A 106 -14.00 11.38 -8.67
C LEU A 106 -13.22 11.56 -9.97
N LEU A 107 -13.85 11.32 -11.13
CA LEU A 107 -13.24 11.61 -12.43
C LEU A 107 -12.83 13.08 -12.54
N ASP A 108 -13.71 14.01 -12.20
CA ASP A 108 -13.42 15.45 -12.24
C ASP A 108 -12.23 15.80 -11.34
N SER A 109 -12.14 15.20 -10.14
CA SER A 109 -11.01 15.40 -9.24
C SER A 109 -9.68 14.83 -9.79
N ILE A 110 -9.72 13.72 -10.54
CA ILE A 110 -8.55 13.14 -11.23
C ILE A 110 -8.10 14.06 -12.36
N LEU A 111 -9.04 14.63 -13.13
CA LEU A 111 -8.71 15.52 -14.25
C LEU A 111 -7.98 16.79 -13.82
N CYS A 112 -8.18 17.27 -12.59
CA CYS A 112 -7.46 18.43 -12.06
C CYS A 112 -5.93 18.27 -12.13
N PHE A 113 -5.41 17.05 -12.03
CA PHE A 113 -3.97 16.78 -12.04
C PHE A 113 -3.34 16.78 -13.44
N GLY A 114 -4.15 16.77 -14.51
CA GLY A 114 -3.66 16.69 -15.88
C GLY A 114 -2.70 15.52 -16.11
N ASN A 115 -1.51 15.82 -16.63
CA ASN A 115 -0.49 14.81 -16.96
C ASN A 115 0.29 14.29 -15.74
N LYS A 116 0.13 14.89 -14.54
CA LYS A 116 0.83 14.45 -13.34
C LYS A 116 0.20 13.22 -12.70
N ILE A 117 -1.05 12.87 -13.01
CA ILE A 117 -1.69 11.69 -12.41
C ILE A 117 -1.64 10.48 -13.35
N ARG A 118 -1.50 9.31 -12.72
CA ARG A 118 -1.64 8.02 -13.35
C ARG A 118 -2.60 7.15 -12.55
N VAL A 119 -3.48 6.45 -13.24
CA VAL A 119 -4.39 5.48 -12.63
C VAL A 119 -3.92 4.07 -12.97
N ILE A 120 -3.70 3.26 -11.94
CA ILE A 120 -3.34 1.85 -12.06
C ILE A 120 -4.63 1.04 -11.89
N LEU A 121 -4.97 0.27 -12.93
CA LEU A 121 -6.14 -0.59 -12.96
C LEU A 121 -5.69 -2.05 -12.81
N ASP A 122 -5.93 -2.62 -11.63
CA ASP A 122 -5.76 -4.05 -11.45
C ASP A 122 -6.99 -4.78 -11.98
N ASN A 123 -6.81 -5.53 -13.07
CA ASN A 123 -7.89 -6.28 -13.71
C ASN A 123 -7.86 -7.75 -13.25
N TYR A 124 -8.82 -8.11 -12.40
CA TYR A 124 -9.01 -9.47 -11.88
C TYR A 124 -10.15 -10.23 -12.61
N GLY A 125 -10.54 -9.80 -13.82
CA GLY A 125 -11.59 -10.45 -14.61
C GLY A 125 -12.98 -10.21 -14.02
N ASP A 126 -13.73 -11.28 -13.76
CA ASP A 126 -15.10 -11.20 -13.22
C ASP A 126 -15.17 -10.48 -11.85
N LEU A 127 -14.06 -10.45 -11.11
CA LEU A 127 -13.95 -9.70 -9.86
C LEU A 127 -13.78 -8.18 -10.07
N SER A 128 -13.51 -7.73 -11.29
CA SER A 128 -13.29 -6.33 -11.66
C SER A 128 -14.35 -5.84 -12.67
N PRO A 129 -15.66 -5.89 -12.34
CA PRO A 129 -16.74 -5.68 -13.28
C PRO A 129 -16.76 -4.29 -13.92
N HIS A 130 -16.13 -3.29 -13.29
CA HIS A 130 -16.08 -1.91 -13.80
C HIS A 130 -14.78 -1.60 -14.55
N PHE A 131 -13.87 -2.56 -14.73
CA PHE A 131 -12.58 -2.33 -15.37
C PHE A 131 -12.71 -1.62 -16.73
N GLN A 132 -13.57 -2.15 -17.62
CA GLN A 132 -13.72 -1.61 -18.97
C GLN A 132 -14.30 -0.19 -18.97
N ASP A 133 -15.35 0.06 -18.18
CA ASP A 133 -15.96 1.40 -18.06
C ASP A 133 -14.97 2.44 -17.52
N ILE A 134 -14.24 2.09 -16.46
CA ILE A 134 -13.24 2.97 -15.85
C ILE A 134 -12.12 3.26 -16.85
N HIS A 135 -11.60 2.21 -17.51
CA HIS A 135 -10.57 2.34 -18.52
C HIS A 135 -11.00 3.31 -19.63
N ASP A 136 -12.18 3.08 -20.22
CA ASP A 136 -12.65 3.86 -21.37
C ASP A 136 -12.93 5.31 -21.00
N ARG A 137 -13.49 5.56 -19.82
CA ARG A 137 -13.74 6.93 -19.33
C ARG A 137 -12.46 7.70 -19.04
N LEU A 138 -11.45 7.05 -18.46
CA LEU A 138 -10.14 7.68 -18.25
C LEU A 138 -9.39 7.89 -19.56
N PHE A 139 -9.42 6.90 -20.45
CA PHE A 139 -8.75 6.93 -21.75
C PHE A 139 -9.33 8.04 -22.64
N ALA A 140 -10.66 8.18 -22.69
CA ALA A 140 -11.34 9.23 -23.44
C ALA A 140 -10.97 10.65 -22.98
N LYS A 141 -10.47 10.80 -21.75
CA LYS A 141 -9.98 12.07 -21.19
C LYS A 141 -8.47 12.26 -21.29
N GLY A 142 -7.75 11.30 -21.88
CA GLY A 142 -6.29 11.35 -22.03
C GLY A 142 -5.52 11.16 -20.72
N ILE A 143 -6.14 10.54 -19.71
CA ILE A 143 -5.44 10.19 -18.46
C ILE A 143 -4.47 9.05 -18.72
N ARG A 144 -3.28 9.10 -18.09
CA ARG A 144 -2.32 8.00 -18.14
C ARG A 144 -2.85 6.81 -17.34
N ILE A 145 -2.95 5.65 -17.99
CA ILE A 145 -3.44 4.41 -17.39
C ILE A 145 -2.35 3.35 -17.46
N ASP A 146 -2.10 2.68 -16.35
CA ASP A 146 -1.35 1.42 -16.32
C ASP A 146 -2.34 0.28 -16.02
N VAL A 147 -2.33 -0.77 -16.84
CA VAL A 147 -3.17 -1.95 -16.62
C VAL A 147 -2.31 -3.09 -16.07
N HIS A 148 -2.63 -3.54 -14.86
CA HIS A 148 -2.11 -4.80 -14.35
C HIS A 148 -3.13 -5.91 -14.64
N ASN A 149 -2.97 -6.57 -15.78
CA ASN A 149 -3.87 -7.64 -16.17
C ASN A 149 -3.54 -8.93 -15.44
N TYR A 150 -4.47 -9.47 -14.66
CA TYR A 150 -4.34 -10.74 -13.96
C TYR A 150 -5.28 -11.83 -14.48
N THR A 151 -5.82 -11.65 -15.68
CA THR A 151 -6.63 -12.66 -16.37
C THR A 151 -5.79 -13.54 -17.30
N GLY A 152 -6.22 -14.78 -17.52
CA GLY A 152 -5.58 -15.71 -18.44
C GLY A 152 -4.16 -16.12 -18.02
N GLU A 153 -3.38 -16.59 -19.00
CA GLU A 153 -2.04 -17.17 -18.78
C GLU A 153 -0.92 -16.13 -18.73
N SER A 154 -1.11 -14.96 -19.38
CA SER A 154 -0.11 -13.88 -19.44
C SER A 154 -0.38 -12.80 -18.38
N GLN A 155 -0.38 -13.21 -17.12
CA GLN A 155 -0.61 -12.30 -16.00
C GLN A 155 0.54 -11.31 -15.83
N TYR A 156 0.22 -10.12 -15.32
CA TYR A 156 1.21 -9.09 -14.97
C TYR A 156 2.26 -9.68 -14.02
N CYS A 157 3.54 -9.57 -14.41
CA CYS A 157 4.69 -10.18 -13.73
C CYS A 157 4.59 -11.71 -13.51
N GLY A 158 3.75 -12.41 -14.29
CA GLY A 158 3.48 -13.84 -14.17
C GLY A 158 2.57 -14.22 -13.00
N GLY A 159 1.91 -13.25 -12.36
CA GLY A 159 1.02 -13.47 -11.21
C GLY A 159 1.58 -12.91 -9.91
N TRP A 160 0.91 -13.22 -8.79
CA TRP A 160 1.28 -12.70 -7.48
C TRP A 160 2.48 -13.45 -6.90
N THR A 161 3.29 -12.74 -6.12
CA THR A 161 4.36 -13.31 -5.30
C THR A 161 3.87 -13.49 -3.88
N ASP A 162 4.38 -14.49 -3.16
CA ASP A 162 4.09 -14.58 -1.73
C ASP A 162 4.71 -13.42 -0.96
N ARG A 163 3.86 -12.56 -0.41
CA ARG A 163 4.26 -11.50 0.54
C ARG A 163 3.64 -11.70 1.92
N CYS A 164 3.08 -12.89 2.18
CA CYS A 164 2.50 -13.21 3.46
C CYS A 164 3.59 -13.35 4.53
N PHE A 165 3.16 -13.17 5.77
CA PHE A 165 3.96 -13.41 6.95
C PHE A 165 4.25 -14.90 7.13
N ASN A 166 5.51 -15.29 7.12
CA ASN A 166 5.97 -16.60 7.57
C ASN A 166 6.39 -16.54 9.05
N PRO A 167 5.68 -17.25 9.94
CA PRO A 167 6.02 -17.33 11.37
C PRO A 167 7.29 -18.14 11.64
N ASP A 168 7.71 -19.04 10.74
CA ASP A 168 8.93 -19.82 10.91
C ASP A 168 10.17 -18.97 10.56
N ILE A 169 10.85 -18.54 11.62
CA ILE A 169 12.00 -17.62 11.60
C ILE A 169 13.33 -18.27 11.24
N ASN A 170 13.40 -19.59 11.08
CA ASN A 170 14.66 -20.31 10.83
C ASN A 170 15.06 -20.33 9.35
N ASP A 171 14.42 -19.51 8.54
CA ASP A 171 14.73 -19.37 7.13
C ASP A 171 16.09 -18.68 6.91
N THR A 172 17.10 -19.48 6.59
CA THR A 172 18.49 -19.04 6.36
C THR A 172 18.70 -18.33 5.02
N ARG A 173 17.65 -18.18 4.18
CA ARG A 173 17.69 -17.48 2.87
C ARG A 173 17.86 -15.96 2.98
N ASN A 174 17.91 -15.42 4.20
CA ASN A 174 17.87 -13.99 4.48
C ASN A 174 19.22 -13.25 4.28
N LYS A 175 20.29 -13.94 3.90
CA LYS A 175 21.61 -13.31 3.68
C LYS A 175 21.68 -12.51 2.38
N ASP A 176 20.90 -12.90 1.37
CA ASP A 176 20.80 -12.28 0.04
C ASP A 176 19.36 -11.79 -0.26
N PHE A 177 18.61 -11.38 0.78
CA PHE A 177 17.24 -10.91 0.64
C PHE A 177 17.19 -9.59 -0.14
N GLU A 178 16.73 -9.66 -1.39
CA GLU A 178 16.24 -8.50 -2.14
C GLU A 178 14.72 -8.45 -2.01
N CYS A 179 14.24 -7.35 -1.45
CA CYS A 179 12.83 -6.99 -1.47
C CYS A 179 12.66 -5.77 -2.34
N LEU A 180 11.53 -5.71 -3.06
CA LEU A 180 11.14 -4.54 -3.85
C LEU A 180 11.16 -3.26 -3.00
N GLY A 181 10.80 -3.34 -1.71
CA GLY A 181 10.85 -2.21 -0.79
C GLY A 181 12.27 -1.71 -0.50
N GLY A 182 13.27 -2.61 -0.44
CA GLY A 182 14.68 -2.23 -0.29
C GLY A 182 15.36 -1.81 -1.59
N ALA A 183 14.80 -2.19 -2.74
CA ALA A 183 15.27 -1.81 -4.07
C ALA A 183 14.70 -0.46 -4.56
N SER A 184 13.60 0.01 -3.96
CA SER A 184 12.93 1.28 -4.32
C SER A 184 12.77 2.15 -3.07
N PRO A 185 13.69 3.08 -2.77
CA PRO A 185 13.57 3.98 -1.63
C PRO A 185 12.24 4.76 -1.64
N HIS A 186 11.51 4.73 -0.53
CA HIS A 186 10.20 5.38 -0.38
C HIS A 186 9.90 5.72 1.09
N ILE A 187 8.97 6.65 1.31
CA ILE A 187 8.43 7.03 2.62
C ILE A 187 6.98 6.53 2.72
N PRO A 188 6.74 5.34 3.28
CA PRO A 188 5.40 4.81 3.49
C PRO A 188 4.76 5.40 4.74
N TYR A 189 3.50 5.80 4.62
CA TYR A 189 2.61 6.19 5.71
C TYR A 189 1.45 5.19 5.83
N LEU A 190 1.18 4.75 7.07
CA LEU A 190 0.00 3.99 7.43
C LEU A 190 -0.37 4.24 8.90
N ALA A 191 -1.62 4.61 9.17
CA ALA A 191 -2.19 4.72 10.51
C ALA A 191 -1.33 5.54 11.49
N GLY A 192 -0.95 6.75 11.07
CA GLY A 192 -0.13 7.67 11.87
C GLY A 192 1.36 7.34 11.90
N LYS A 193 1.80 6.23 11.30
CA LYS A 193 3.21 5.80 11.33
C LYS A 193 3.88 6.00 9.99
N VAL A 194 5.12 6.44 10.04
CA VAL A 194 6.06 6.44 8.92
C VAL A 194 7.15 5.41 9.23
N GLY A 195 7.48 4.53 8.29
CA GLY A 195 8.43 3.44 8.54
C GLY A 195 9.11 2.91 7.29
N PHE A 196 9.78 1.76 7.38
CA PHE A 196 10.48 1.17 6.24
C PHE A 196 9.56 0.65 5.12
N CYS A 197 8.48 -0.07 5.47
CA CYS A 197 7.51 -0.55 4.49
C CYS A 197 6.11 -0.70 5.12
N ALA A 198 5.05 -0.52 4.32
CA ALA A 198 3.66 -0.68 4.78
C ALA A 198 3.38 -2.09 5.36
N PRO A 199 3.86 -3.20 4.76
CA PRO A 199 3.73 -4.54 5.35
C PRO A 199 4.29 -4.64 6.77
N SER A 200 5.45 -4.03 7.06
CA SER A 200 6.01 -4.07 8.43
C SER A 200 5.13 -3.37 9.47
N ILE A 201 4.43 -2.30 9.06
CA ILE A 201 3.48 -1.59 9.93
C ILE A 201 2.24 -2.47 10.18
N LEU A 202 1.78 -3.18 9.15
CA LEU A 202 0.64 -4.10 9.24
C LEU A 202 0.92 -5.31 10.13
N LEU A 203 2.14 -5.85 10.13
CA LEU A 203 2.49 -6.95 11.03
C LEU A 203 2.36 -6.56 12.50
N LYS A 204 2.70 -5.32 12.87
CA LYS A 204 2.43 -4.80 14.21
C LYS A 204 0.92 -4.72 14.49
N MET A 205 0.10 -4.32 13.52
CA MET A 205 -1.36 -4.29 13.67
C MET A 205 -1.97 -5.70 13.82
N LEU A 206 -1.52 -6.65 13.01
CA LEU A 206 -2.01 -8.03 13.01
C LEU A 206 -1.54 -8.80 14.25
N TYR A 207 -0.27 -8.72 14.59
CA TYR A 207 0.33 -9.65 15.56
C TYR A 207 0.78 -8.99 16.86
N GLY A 208 0.68 -7.66 16.97
CA GLY A 208 1.23 -6.94 18.12
C GLY A 208 2.76 -7.09 18.23
N ILE A 209 3.43 -7.54 17.16
CA ILE A 209 4.87 -7.73 17.16
C ILE A 209 5.54 -6.38 17.02
N ASP A 210 6.17 -5.95 18.11
CA ASP A 210 7.05 -4.79 18.14
C ASP A 210 8.40 -5.18 17.54
N TYR A 211 8.49 -4.99 16.22
CA TYR A 211 9.80 -4.83 15.60
C TYR A 211 10.44 -3.57 16.15
N GLN A 212 11.77 -3.57 16.33
CA GLN A 212 12.51 -2.46 16.93
C GLN A 212 11.98 -1.08 16.47
N GLU A 213 11.68 -0.21 17.45
CA GLU A 213 11.19 1.17 17.24
C GLU A 213 12.11 2.02 16.36
N SER A 214 13.35 1.58 16.14
CA SER A 214 14.33 2.26 15.30
C SER A 214 13.90 2.42 13.83
N ASN A 215 12.91 1.66 13.34
CA ASN A 215 12.50 1.63 11.93
C ASN A 215 11.16 2.32 11.63
N PHE A 216 10.52 2.92 12.62
CA PHE A 216 9.31 3.71 12.44
C PHE A 216 9.27 4.89 13.40
N PHE A 217 8.42 5.86 13.09
CA PHE A 217 8.04 6.89 14.04
C PHE A 217 6.59 7.28 13.86
N ASN A 218 6.00 7.80 14.94
CA ASN A 218 4.67 8.37 14.88
C ASN A 218 4.77 9.78 14.26
N LEU A 219 4.07 10.01 13.16
CA LEU A 219 4.04 11.29 12.47
C LEU A 219 3.48 12.41 13.37
N ASN A 220 2.55 12.04 14.25
CA ASN A 220 1.89 12.92 15.20
C ASN A 220 2.62 13.03 16.54
N ASP A 221 3.85 12.50 16.64
CA ASP A 221 4.68 12.71 17.83
C ASP A 221 5.09 14.19 17.91
N GLU A 222 4.62 14.87 18.95
CA GLU A 222 4.89 16.29 19.21
C GLU A 222 6.26 16.50 19.87
N GLU A 223 6.83 15.45 20.48
CA GLU A 223 8.18 15.49 21.06
C GLU A 223 9.26 15.44 19.97
N LEU A 224 8.90 15.00 18.76
CA LEU A 224 9.81 14.98 17.61
C LEU A 224 9.76 16.30 16.85
N THR A 225 10.91 16.98 16.80
CA THR A 225 11.10 18.15 15.95
C THR A 225 11.02 17.77 14.47
N LEU A 226 10.75 18.76 13.61
CA LEU A 226 10.75 18.56 12.15
C LEU A 226 12.09 18.01 11.64
N GLU A 227 13.21 18.49 12.21
CA GLU A 227 14.54 18.01 11.89
C GLU A 227 14.72 16.53 12.26
N GLN A 228 14.30 16.12 13.46
CA GLN A 228 14.35 14.72 13.87
C GLN A 228 13.46 13.81 13.00
N LYS A 229 12.29 14.31 12.54
CA LYS A 229 11.43 13.60 11.58
C LYS A 229 12.14 13.43 10.22
N ARG A 230 12.83 14.47 9.74
CA ARG A 230 13.66 14.41 8.51
C ARG A 230 14.82 13.43 8.63
N GLU A 231 15.54 13.42 9.75
CA GLU A 231 16.61 12.45 10.01
C GLU A 231 16.09 11.01 10.01
N LYS A 232 14.94 10.76 10.65
CA LYS A 232 14.28 9.45 10.66
C LYS A 232 13.89 9.02 9.24
N CYS A 233 13.32 9.92 8.43
CA CYS A 233 13.04 9.65 7.01
C CYS A 233 14.31 9.35 6.20
N GLY A 234 15.39 10.09 6.44
CA GLY A 234 16.70 9.82 5.82
C GLY A 234 17.22 8.42 6.13
N ARG A 235 17.09 7.96 7.37
CA ARG A 235 17.44 6.57 7.77
C ARG A 235 16.58 5.53 7.05
N ILE A 236 15.27 5.77 6.94
CA ILE A 236 14.34 4.89 6.21
C ILE A 236 14.76 4.74 4.74
N LEU A 237 15.11 5.85 4.07
CA LEU A 237 15.48 5.83 2.66
C LEU A 237 16.79 5.09 2.36
N LEU A 238 17.72 5.05 3.33
CA LEU A 238 19.00 4.35 3.20
C LEU A 238 18.91 2.86 3.59
N GLN A 239 17.81 2.46 4.22
CA GLN A 239 17.61 1.11 4.70
C GLN A 239 17.34 0.15 3.52
N LYS A 240 17.93 -1.04 3.57
CA LYS A 240 17.66 -2.11 2.59
C LYS A 240 16.73 -3.19 3.13
N GLN A 241 16.70 -3.35 4.45
CA GLN A 241 15.97 -4.40 5.16
C GLN A 241 15.59 -3.91 6.56
N CYS A 242 14.48 -4.43 7.10
CA CYS A 242 14.06 -4.19 8.48
C CYS A 242 13.87 -5.51 9.24
N ALA A 243 13.68 -5.44 10.56
CA ALA A 243 13.51 -6.64 11.38
C ALA A 243 12.30 -7.51 10.98
N ALA A 244 11.30 -6.94 10.31
CA ALA A 244 10.16 -7.68 9.77
C ALA A 244 10.50 -8.52 8.52
N CYS A 245 11.59 -8.20 7.80
CA CYS A 245 11.97 -8.90 6.57
C CYS A 245 12.24 -10.39 6.78
N LYS A 246 12.69 -10.80 7.98
CA LYS A 246 12.88 -12.22 8.34
C LYS A 246 11.59 -13.06 8.34
N HIS A 247 10.44 -12.40 8.29
CA HIS A 247 9.14 -13.03 8.24
C HIS A 247 8.47 -12.92 6.87
N HIS A 248 9.17 -12.40 5.86
CA HIS A 248 8.64 -12.37 4.51
C HIS A 248 9.37 -13.40 3.67
N THR A 249 8.63 -14.08 2.80
CA THR A 249 9.20 -14.93 1.77
C THR A 249 10.09 -14.07 0.85
N PRO A 250 11.39 -14.40 0.68
CA PRO A 250 12.28 -13.65 -0.21
C PRO A 250 11.78 -13.68 -1.66
N LEU A 251 12.03 -12.60 -2.41
CA LEU A 251 11.71 -12.56 -3.84
C LEU A 251 12.82 -13.15 -4.73
N ASN A 252 13.92 -13.62 -4.11
CA ASN A 252 15.10 -14.17 -4.77
C ASN A 252 15.18 -15.70 -4.63
N GLY A 253 15.78 -16.36 -5.62
CA GLY A 253 16.04 -17.80 -5.64
C GLY A 253 15.11 -18.61 -6.56
N GLU A 254 15.16 -19.94 -6.45
CA GLU A 254 14.30 -20.87 -7.20
C GLU A 254 12.81 -20.77 -6.81
N ASP A 255 12.50 -20.14 -5.68
CA ASP A 255 11.13 -19.87 -5.19
C ASP A 255 10.47 -18.65 -5.87
N LYS A 256 10.56 -18.58 -7.20
CA LYS A 256 9.76 -17.66 -8.03
C LYS A 256 8.29 -18.11 -8.12
N GLN A 257 7.79 -18.88 -7.16
CA GLN A 257 6.43 -19.39 -7.19
C GLN A 257 5.46 -18.23 -7.39
N ARG A 258 4.65 -18.34 -8.43
CA ARG A 258 3.59 -17.40 -8.74
C ARG A 258 2.27 -18.00 -8.29
N PHE A 259 1.44 -17.14 -7.72
CA PHE A 259 0.12 -17.49 -7.23
C PHE A 259 -0.93 -16.78 -8.07
N SER A 260 -2.07 -17.44 -8.22
CA SER A 260 -3.25 -16.83 -8.82
C SER A 260 -3.59 -15.54 -8.08
N ALA A 261 -3.68 -14.44 -8.81
CA ALA A 261 -4.08 -13.17 -8.26
C ALA A 261 -5.52 -13.23 -7.76
N ALA A 262 -5.80 -12.50 -6.67
CA ALA A 262 -7.15 -12.28 -6.15
C ALA A 262 -8.00 -13.55 -5.91
N GLU A 263 -7.40 -14.70 -5.63
CA GLU A 263 -8.13 -15.86 -5.10
C GLU A 263 -8.87 -15.44 -3.82
N GLN A 264 -10.18 -15.63 -3.75
CA GLN A 264 -10.99 -15.18 -2.61
C GLN A 264 -11.02 -16.23 -1.50
N LEU A 265 -10.96 -15.77 -0.25
CA LEU A 265 -11.28 -16.60 0.91
C LEU A 265 -12.72 -17.09 0.85
N THR A 266 -12.96 -18.30 1.36
CA THR A 266 -14.31 -18.86 1.45
C THR A 266 -15.16 -18.15 2.50
N LYS A 267 -16.47 -18.40 2.49
CA LYS A 267 -17.37 -17.83 3.51
C LYS A 267 -17.02 -18.32 4.92
N GLU A 268 -16.66 -19.58 5.04
CA GLU A 268 -16.27 -20.23 6.29
C GLU A 268 -14.97 -19.63 6.84
N GLU A 269 -14.00 -19.36 5.97
CA GLU A 269 -12.75 -18.67 6.31
C GLU A 269 -12.98 -17.26 6.84
N ILE A 270 -13.82 -16.49 6.15
CA ILE A 270 -14.18 -15.14 6.57
C ILE A 270 -14.96 -15.15 7.88
N GLU A 271 -15.87 -16.11 8.08
CA GLU A 271 -16.60 -16.25 9.33
C GLU A 271 -15.67 -16.59 10.49
N LEU A 272 -14.67 -17.45 10.27
CA LEU A 272 -13.67 -17.78 11.29
C LEU A 272 -12.85 -16.53 11.69
N ILE A 273 -12.36 -15.75 10.71
CA ILE A 273 -11.61 -14.52 10.95
C ILE A 273 -12.44 -13.48 11.72
N ARG A 274 -13.75 -13.39 11.45
CA ARG A 274 -14.65 -12.47 12.15
C ARG A 274 -14.97 -12.92 13.57
N LYS A 275 -15.02 -14.23 13.82
CA LYS A 275 -15.31 -14.77 15.16
C LYS A 275 -14.18 -14.54 16.15
N ARG A 276 -12.93 -14.56 15.69
CA ARG A 276 -11.77 -14.31 16.53
C ARG A 276 -10.56 -13.87 15.74
N LYS A 277 -9.64 -13.21 16.45
CA LYS A 277 -8.29 -12.98 15.97
C LYS A 277 -7.59 -14.33 15.78
N LEU A 278 -6.99 -14.52 14.60
CA LEU A 278 -6.20 -15.68 14.28
C LEU A 278 -4.74 -15.46 14.68
N GLU A 279 -4.10 -16.53 15.15
CA GLU A 279 -2.67 -16.52 15.43
C GLU A 279 -1.87 -16.50 14.11
N PRO A 280 -0.60 -16.04 14.12
CA PRO A 280 0.21 -15.94 12.91
C PRO A 280 0.33 -17.24 12.11
N ASP A 281 0.48 -18.38 12.79
CA ASP A 281 0.52 -19.71 12.16
C ASP A 281 -0.78 -20.07 11.44
N GLU A 282 -1.92 -19.65 12.00
CA GLU A 282 -3.24 -19.93 11.43
C GLU A 282 -3.47 -19.09 10.17
N ILE A 283 -3.08 -17.81 10.20
CA ILE A 283 -3.15 -16.94 9.02
C ILE A 283 -2.22 -17.48 7.92
N TYR A 284 -0.98 -17.84 8.27
CA TYR A 284 -0.03 -18.41 7.30
C TYR A 284 -0.52 -19.74 6.71
N ALA A 285 -1.12 -20.62 7.53
CA ALA A 285 -1.72 -21.85 7.04
C ALA A 285 -2.89 -21.55 6.09
N MET A 286 -3.75 -20.60 6.45
CA MET A 286 -4.90 -20.21 5.63
C MET A 286 -4.48 -19.60 4.30
N THR A 287 -3.42 -18.77 4.25
CA THR A 287 -2.94 -18.18 2.99
C THR A 287 -2.38 -19.22 2.02
N ARG A 288 -1.89 -20.37 2.51
CA ARG A 288 -1.20 -21.40 1.71
C ARG A 288 -1.99 -22.68 1.45
N LYS A 289 -2.84 -23.11 2.39
CA LYS A 289 -3.45 -24.44 2.39
C LYS A 289 -4.98 -24.41 2.48
N GLY A 290 -5.57 -23.25 2.74
CA GLY A 290 -6.98 -23.12 3.12
C GLY A 290 -7.25 -23.71 4.52
N ILE A 291 -8.48 -23.54 5.03
CA ILE A 291 -8.94 -24.29 6.21
C ILE A 291 -9.01 -25.78 5.86
N LYS A 292 -8.40 -26.63 6.71
CA LYS A 292 -8.67 -28.07 6.74
C LYS A 292 -9.81 -28.37 7.69
#